data_AF-A0A6F9CQR7-F1
#
_entry.id   AF-A0A6F9CQR7-F1
#
_cell.length_a   1.000
_cell.length_b   1.000
_cell.length_c   1.000
_cell.angle_alpha   90.00
_cell.angle_beta   90.00
_cell.angle_gamma   90.00
#
_symmetry.space_group_name_H-M   'P 1'
#
loop_
_entity.id
_entity.type
_entity.pdbx_description
1 polymer ?
#
loop_
_entity_poly.entity_id
_entity_poly.type
_entity_poly.pdbx_seq_one_letter_code
_entity_poly.pdbx_strand_id
1 'polypeptide(L)'
;MSGNNVEEKVNHASNSKGISLPMTRVKLIMKSSPDVSSINQEALLLTTKATELFVQHLALSSFNNGSGKDKTLSYSDLANTVEETETFQFLTDILPKKILVRDYLKLLEENPIEEADN
;
A
#
# COMPACT_ATOMS: atom_id res chain seq x y z
N MET A 1 -36.45 -5.75 3.47
CA MET A 1 -35.78 -4.44 3.58
C MET A 1 -35.12 -4.37 4.96
N SER A 2 -33.95 -4.97 5.12
CA SER A 2 -33.14 -4.82 6.34
C SER A 2 -31.77 -4.32 5.89
N GLY A 3 -31.50 -3.07 6.24
CA GLY A 3 -30.31 -2.34 5.85
C GLY A 3 -29.05 -2.92 6.46
N ASN A 4 -28.03 -2.92 5.61
CA ASN A 4 -26.59 -3.01 5.83
C ASN A 4 -26.13 -2.72 7.28
N ASN A 5 -25.55 -3.74 7.93
CA ASN A 5 -24.79 -3.61 9.17
C ASN A 5 -23.29 -3.92 8.91
N VAL A 6 -22.69 -3.21 7.97
CA VAL A 6 -21.26 -3.37 7.58
C VAL A 6 -20.35 -2.43 8.39
N GLU A 7 -20.90 -1.44 9.08
CA GLU A 7 -20.12 -0.41 9.79
C GLU A 7 -19.64 -0.84 11.19
N GLU A 8 -20.19 -1.91 11.78
CA GLU A 8 -19.83 -2.32 13.16
C GLU A 8 -18.57 -3.20 13.28
N LYS A 9 -18.02 -3.75 12.18
CA LYS A 9 -16.95 -4.76 12.27
C LYS A 9 -15.53 -4.22 12.31
N VAL A 10 -15.32 -2.91 12.22
CA VAL A 10 -13.97 -2.31 12.19
C VAL A 10 -13.43 -1.98 13.59
N ASN A 11 -14.27 -2.00 14.63
CA ASN A 11 -13.92 -1.42 15.94
C ASN A 11 -13.37 -2.38 17.01
N HIS A 12 -13.06 -3.65 16.70
CA HIS A 12 -12.69 -4.63 17.74
C HIS A 12 -11.23 -5.12 17.73
N ALA A 13 -10.32 -4.48 16.99
CA ALA A 13 -8.88 -4.78 17.02
C ALA A 13 -8.03 -3.74 17.80
N SER A 14 -8.65 -2.75 18.46
CA SER A 14 -7.94 -1.68 19.14
C SER A 14 -7.78 -1.91 20.65
N ASN A 15 -7.12 -3.00 21.04
CA ASN A 15 -6.71 -3.17 22.44
C ASN A 15 -5.23 -3.59 22.60
N SER A 16 -4.33 -3.01 21.80
CA SER A 16 -2.92 -2.92 22.15
C SER A 16 -2.62 -1.50 22.61
N LYS A 17 -2.48 -1.31 23.92
CA LYS A 17 -2.14 -0.03 24.57
C LYS A 17 -0.69 0.42 24.31
N GLY A 18 -0.11 0.03 23.18
CA GLY A 18 1.30 0.26 22.86
C GLY A 18 1.57 0.23 21.36
N ILE A 19 2.70 0.82 20.99
CA ILE A 19 3.28 0.73 19.65
C ILE A 19 3.84 -0.68 19.46
N SER A 20 3.49 -1.32 18.35
CA SER A 20 3.96 -2.64 17.93
C SER A 20 5.24 -2.56 17.09
N LEU A 21 5.35 -1.55 16.22
CA LEU A 21 6.54 -1.39 15.38
C LEU A 21 7.73 -0.85 16.21
N PRO A 22 8.95 -1.39 16.01
CA PRO A 22 10.12 -0.92 16.73
C PRO A 22 10.50 0.50 16.29
N MET A 23 10.28 1.49 17.16
CA MET A 23 10.54 2.91 16.88
C MET A 23 11.98 3.17 16.40
N THR A 24 12.97 2.40 16.85
CA THR A 24 14.35 2.51 16.38
C THR A 24 14.49 2.24 14.88
N ARG A 25 13.73 1.26 14.34
CA ARG A 25 13.74 0.95 12.91
C ARG A 25 12.99 2.02 12.11
N VAL A 26 11.86 2.49 12.63
CA VAL A 26 11.12 3.60 12.01
C VAL A 26 12.00 4.84 11.93
N LYS A 27 12.69 5.21 13.03
CA LYS A 27 13.63 6.33 13.05
C LYS A 27 14.76 6.18 12.04
N LEU A 28 15.30 4.97 11.89
CA LEU A 28 16.36 4.68 10.91
C LEU A 28 15.87 4.90 9.47
N ILE A 29 14.66 4.43 9.15
CA ILE A 29 14.04 4.61 7.83
C ILE A 29 13.73 6.10 7.58
N MET A 30 13.17 6.80 8.57
CA MET A 30 12.94 8.24 8.44
C MET A 30 14.23 9.02 8.15
N LYS A 31 15.36 8.63 8.77
CA LYS A 31 16.69 9.22 8.55
C LYS A 31 17.39 8.78 7.27
N SER A 32 16.87 7.81 6.52
CA SER A 32 17.46 7.46 5.22
C SER A 32 17.12 8.48 4.14
N SER A 33 16.15 9.36 4.39
CA SER A 33 15.88 10.50 3.52
C SER A 33 16.97 11.57 3.69
N PRO A 34 17.59 12.06 2.60
CA PRO A 34 18.67 13.04 2.66
C PRO A 34 18.27 14.35 3.35
N ASP A 35 16.99 14.70 3.34
CA ASP A 35 16.47 15.96 3.89
C ASP A 35 16.10 15.87 5.38
N VAL A 36 16.27 14.71 6.02
CA VAL A 36 15.88 14.47 7.42
C VAL A 36 17.10 14.46 8.35
N SER A 37 17.41 15.62 8.95
CA SER A 37 18.54 15.78 9.87
C SER A 37 18.23 15.33 11.31
N SER A 38 17.10 15.79 11.86
CA SER A 38 16.66 15.50 13.23
C SER A 38 15.17 15.17 13.27
N ILE A 39 14.79 14.34 14.23
CA ILE A 39 13.41 13.86 14.41
C ILE A 39 13.11 13.93 15.91
N ASN A 40 12.07 14.70 16.27
CA ASN A 40 11.61 14.78 17.65
C ASN A 40 10.79 13.52 18.04
N GLN A 41 10.57 13.33 19.34
CA GLN A 41 9.93 12.10 19.83
C GLN A 41 8.45 11.98 19.43
N GLU A 42 7.72 13.10 19.35
CA GLU A 42 6.30 13.11 19.00
C GLU A 42 6.07 12.75 17.52
N ALA A 43 6.89 13.30 16.61
CA ALA A 43 6.85 12.96 15.20
C ALA A 43 7.20 11.48 14.97
N LEU A 44 8.18 10.95 15.72
CA LEU A 44 8.53 9.53 15.66
C LEU A 44 7.38 8.64 16.15
N LEU A 45 6.73 9.01 17.26
CA LEU A 45 5.57 8.32 17.81
C LEU A 45 4.41 8.30 16.80
N LEU A 46 4.05 9.47 16.27
CA LEU A 46 2.96 9.62 15.30
C LEU A 46 3.22 8.83 14.02
N THR A 47 4.42 8.97 13.44
CA THR A 47 4.81 8.26 12.21
C THR A 47 4.79 6.75 12.43
N THR A 48 5.27 6.28 13.59
CA THR A 48 5.22 4.85 13.91
C THR A 48 3.78 4.35 13.96
N LYS A 49 2.87 5.08 14.61
CA LYS A 49 1.47 4.67 14.68
C LYS A 49 0.76 4.75 13.33
N ALA A 50 1.04 5.80 12.56
CA ALA A 50 0.51 5.95 11.20
C ALA A 50 0.97 4.80 10.30
N THR A 51 2.23 4.36 10.41
CA THR A 51 2.76 3.22 9.64
C THR A 51 2.04 1.92 9.99
N GLU A 52 1.73 1.66 11.26
CA GLU A 52 0.93 0.50 11.66
C GLU A 52 -0.47 0.49 11.05
N LEU A 53 -1.14 1.65 11.11
CA LEU A 53 -2.47 1.82 10.55
C LEU A 53 -2.44 1.73 9.03
N PHE A 54 -1.41 2.27 8.38
CA PHE A 54 -1.21 2.18 6.95
C PHE A 54 -1.09 0.73 6.48
N VAL A 55 -0.25 -0.09 7.15
CA VAL A 55 -0.10 -1.52 6.78
C VAL A 55 -1.42 -2.27 6.92
N GLN A 56 -2.18 -2.03 8.00
CA GLN A 56 -3.49 -2.63 8.19
C GLN A 56 -4.49 -2.19 7.12
N HIS A 57 -4.50 -0.89 6.81
CA HIS A 57 -5.38 -0.30 5.81
C HIS A 57 -5.08 -0.85 4.41
N LEU A 58 -3.82 -0.87 4.00
CA LEU A 58 -3.40 -1.44 2.72
C LEU A 58 -3.81 -2.91 2.59
N ALA A 59 -3.56 -3.72 3.64
CA ALA A 59 -3.91 -5.13 3.63
C ALA A 59 -5.43 -5.35 3.52
N LEU A 60 -6.22 -4.60 4.29
CA LEU A 60 -7.69 -4.71 4.28
C LEU A 60 -8.30 -4.21 2.97
N SER A 61 -7.84 -3.05 2.47
CA SER A 61 -8.30 -2.51 1.18
C SER A 61 -7.98 -3.47 0.04
N SER A 62 -6.78 -4.04 0.03
CA SER A 62 -6.38 -5.01 -1.00
C SER A 62 -7.17 -6.31 -0.88
N PHE A 63 -7.43 -6.78 0.33
CA PHE A 63 -8.22 -7.99 0.55
C PHE A 63 -9.69 -7.82 0.12
N ASN A 64 -10.28 -6.65 0.38
CA ASN A 64 -11.67 -6.35 0.01
C ASN A 64 -11.85 -6.12 -1.49
N ASN A 65 -10.83 -5.60 -2.17
CA ASN A 65 -10.85 -5.38 -3.62
C ASN A 65 -10.47 -6.63 -4.42
N GLY A 66 -9.86 -7.62 -3.77
CA GLY A 66 -9.50 -8.90 -4.38
C GLY A 66 -10.71 -9.72 -4.80
N SER A 67 -10.48 -10.75 -5.62
CA SER A 67 -11.55 -11.56 -6.24
C SER A 67 -12.45 -12.33 -5.26
N GLY A 68 -12.13 -12.33 -3.95
CA GLY A 68 -12.92 -12.95 -2.88
C GLY A 68 -13.05 -14.47 -2.94
N LYS A 69 -12.49 -15.11 -3.97
CA LYS A 69 -12.59 -16.56 -4.21
C LYS A 69 -11.80 -17.37 -3.19
N ASP A 70 -10.60 -16.89 -2.89
CA ASP A 70 -9.70 -17.49 -1.92
C ASP A 70 -9.61 -16.51 -0.76
N LYS A 71 -9.86 -16.95 0.48
CA LYS A 71 -9.78 -16.12 1.70
C LYS A 71 -8.31 -15.77 2.05
N THR A 72 -7.53 -15.40 1.05
CA THR A 72 -6.09 -15.18 1.07
C THR A 72 -5.79 -13.91 0.28
N LEU A 73 -4.88 -13.08 0.80
CA LEU A 73 -4.41 -11.90 0.09
C LEU A 73 -3.26 -12.27 -0.84
N SER A 74 -3.41 -12.02 -2.14
CA SER A 74 -2.38 -12.25 -3.15
C SER A 74 -1.64 -10.98 -3.55
N TYR A 75 -0.48 -11.12 -4.20
CA TYR A 75 0.26 -9.97 -4.74
C TYR A 75 -0.57 -9.20 -5.79
N SER A 76 -1.33 -9.90 -6.63
CA SER A 76 -2.18 -9.26 -7.63
C SER A 76 -3.24 -8.37 -7.00
N ASP A 77 -3.78 -8.75 -5.84
CA ASP A 77 -4.75 -7.92 -5.13
C ASP A 77 -4.12 -6.60 -4.66
N LEU A 78 -2.90 -6.67 -4.11
CA LEU A 78 -2.13 -5.47 -3.72
C LEU A 78 -1.85 -4.56 -4.93
N ALA A 79 -1.33 -5.13 -6.02
CA ALA A 79 -0.99 -4.35 -7.22
C ALA A 79 -2.23 -3.72 -7.88
N ASN A 80 -3.37 -4.43 -7.88
CA ASN A 80 -4.64 -3.88 -8.38
C ASN A 80 -5.14 -2.74 -7.51
N THR A 81 -5.16 -2.91 -6.19
CA THR A 81 -5.60 -1.85 -5.27
C THR A 81 -4.73 -0.61 -5.33
N VAL A 82 -3.42 -0.76 -5.52
CA VAL A 82 -2.50 0.37 -5.70
C VAL A 82 -2.83 1.15 -6.97
N GLU A 83 -3.08 0.48 -8.09
CA GLU A 83 -3.40 1.16 -9.36
C GLU A 83 -4.78 1.83 -9.35
N GLU A 84 -5.76 1.23 -8.66
CA GLU A 84 -7.16 1.69 -8.66
C GLU A 84 -7.43 2.77 -7.60
N THR A 85 -6.56 2.91 -6.60
CA THR A 85 -6.77 3.83 -5.47
C THR A 85 -5.77 4.97 -5.49
N GLU A 86 -6.24 6.19 -5.74
CA GLU A 86 -5.40 7.40 -5.81
C GLU A 86 -4.49 7.59 -4.58
N THR A 87 -4.98 7.30 -3.38
CA THR A 87 -4.21 7.44 -2.14
C THR A 87 -3.04 6.46 -2.02
N PHE A 88 -3.00 5.41 -2.84
CA PHE A 88 -1.92 4.43 -2.90
C PHE A 88 -0.97 4.62 -4.08
N GLN A 89 -1.19 5.63 -4.94
CA GLN A 89 -0.40 5.83 -6.16
C GLN A 89 1.10 6.03 -5.92
N PHE A 90 1.50 6.46 -4.72
CA PHE A 90 2.91 6.54 -4.32
C PHE A 90 3.61 5.16 -4.25
N LEU A 91 2.86 4.05 -4.32
CA LEU A 91 3.36 2.69 -4.31
C LEU A 91 3.48 2.06 -5.70
N THR A 92 3.07 2.73 -6.78
CA THR A 92 3.02 2.15 -8.13
C THR A 92 4.37 1.60 -8.60
N ASP A 93 5.46 2.31 -8.29
CA ASP A 93 6.82 1.87 -8.62
C ASP A 93 7.33 0.73 -7.72
N ILE A 94 6.72 0.53 -6.55
CA ILE A 94 7.10 -0.47 -5.56
C ILE A 94 6.29 -1.76 -5.72
N LEU A 95 5.02 -1.64 -6.11
CA LEU A 95 4.08 -2.74 -6.32
C LEU A 95 3.51 -2.73 -7.75
N PRO A 96 4.37 -2.90 -8.78
CA PRO A 96 3.92 -2.85 -10.16
C PRO A 96 3.03 -4.05 -10.50
N LYS A 97 2.06 -3.83 -11.41
CA LYS A 97 1.31 -4.92 -12.06
C LYS A 97 2.25 -5.73 -12.94
N LYS A 98 2.15 -7.05 -12.83
CA LYS A 98 2.94 -7.96 -13.65
C LYS A 98 2.26 -8.13 -15.01
N ILE A 99 3.02 -7.91 -16.07
CA ILE A 99 2.63 -8.23 -17.45
C ILE A 99 3.50 -9.37 -17.97
N LEU A 100 2.94 -10.28 -18.76
CA LEU A 100 3.73 -11.31 -19.43
C LEU A 100 4.54 -10.67 -20.55
N VAL A 101 5.77 -11.15 -20.77
CA VAL A 101 6.63 -10.66 -21.87
C VAL A 101 5.90 -10.74 -23.22
N ARG A 102 5.11 -11.80 -23.44
CA ARG A 102 4.32 -11.95 -24.66
C ARG A 102 3.31 -10.83 -24.86
N ASP A 103 2.65 -10.40 -23.78
CA ASP A 103 1.63 -9.35 -23.83
C ASP A 103 2.30 -7.98 -23.95
N TYR A 104 3.45 -7.80 -23.30
CA TYR A 104 4.27 -6.60 -23.45
C TYR A 104 4.77 -6.42 -24.89
N LEU A 105 5.26 -7.49 -25.53
CA LEU A 105 5.71 -7.43 -26.93
C LEU A 105 4.56 -7.05 -27.88
N LYS A 106 3.36 -7.59 -27.67
CA LYS A 106 2.17 -7.17 -28.44
C LYS A 106 1.82 -5.70 -28.21
N LEU A 107 1.90 -5.23 -26.96
CA LEU A 107 1.65 -3.82 -26.63
C LEU A 107 2.60 -2.88 -27.40
N LEU A 108 3.87 -3.28 -27.54
CA LEU A 108 4.87 -2.53 -28.33
C LEU A 108 4.60 -2.55 -29.84
N GLU A 109 4.08 -3.67 -30.37
CA GLU A 109 3.66 -3.78 -31.77
C GLU A 109 2.43 -2.90 -32.06
N GLU A 110 1.49 -2.81 -31.11
CA GLU A 110 0.27 -2.02 -31.22
C GLU A 110 0.47 -0.53 -30.95
N ASN A 111 1.40 -0.19 -30.05
CA ASN A 111 1.77 1.18 -29.71
C ASN A 111 3.30 1.32 -29.81
N PRO A 112 3.85 1.53 -31.02
CA PRO A 112 5.27 1.78 -31.20
C PRO A 112 5.67 2.95 -30.29
N ILE A 113 6.66 2.73 -29.43
CA ILE A 113 7.24 3.82 -28.65
C ILE A 113 7.89 4.75 -29.69
N GLU A 114 7.25 5.89 -29.96
CA GLU A 114 7.90 6.94 -30.75
C GLU A 114 9.16 7.34 -30.00
N GLU A 115 10.32 7.10 -30.61
CA GLU A 115 11.58 7.64 -30.09
C GLU A 115 11.39 9.15 -30.00
N ALA A 116 11.40 9.68 -28.77
CA ALA A 116 11.43 11.11 -28.57
C ALA A 116 12.76 11.60 -29.16
N ASP A 117 12.71 12.14 -30.38
CA ASP A 117 13.84 12.77 -31.06
C ASP A 117 14.55 13.72 -30.08
N ASN A 118 15.83 13.43 -29.83
CA ASN A 118 16.69 14.17 -28.91
C ASN A 118 17.37 15.37 -29.60
#